data_AF-A0A3S1CDN8-F1
#
_entry.id   AF-A0A3S1CDN8-F1
#
_cell.length_a   1.000
_cell.length_b   1.000
_cell.length_c   1.000
_cell.angle_alpha   90.00
_cell.angle_beta   90.00
_cell.angle_gamma   90.00
#
_symmetry.space_group_name_H-M   'P 1'
#
loop_
_entity.id
_entity.type
_entity.pdbx_description
1 polymer ?
#
loop_
_entity_poly.entity_id
_entity_poly.type
_entity_poly.pdbx_seq_one_letter_code
_entity_poly.pdbx_strand_id
1 'polypeptide(L)'
;TFPTTTYPADATFPNTRFSDATFPEAMILEATFPKVAYSEVTFPDATFLEATFPDATFPETTFPEATFSEATFPDATFLEATFPETTFPDATFPHTTFPDATFPHTTFPDATFLEATFLDATFSDATFLETTFPEATFPDTFLKATFPDATFSDATFPDATFPEATFREATFPYATFREATFLDATFPDAMFPDATFPEATFLEATFLEVMFLEVMFPYATFLKLRFLKLRFLLKLRFLMLRFLTFQATFPDATFPDATFPEATFPEATFLEATFPDATFPDATFPEATFPDATFPDATFPTTTFPD
;
A
#
# COMPACT_ATOMS: atom_id res chain seq x y z
N THR A 1 25.41 -20.12 17.23
CA THR A 1 25.90 -19.78 15.88
C THR A 1 26.36 -21.03 15.16
N PHE A 2 25.75 -21.32 14.02
CA PHE A 2 26.13 -22.37 13.08
C PHE A 2 27.24 -21.86 12.14
N PRO A 3 28.05 -22.76 11.54
CA PRO A 3 29.01 -22.36 10.53
C PRO A 3 28.32 -21.84 9.26
N THR A 4 29.02 -21.02 8.49
CA THR A 4 28.63 -20.66 7.12
C THR A 4 28.53 -21.94 6.29
N THR A 5 27.33 -22.27 5.83
CA THR A 5 27.08 -23.54 5.14
C THR A 5 26.12 -23.36 3.98
N THR A 6 26.46 -24.00 2.87
CA THR A 6 25.51 -24.30 1.81
C THR A 6 24.72 -25.55 2.21
N TYR A 7 23.42 -25.40 2.39
CA TYR A 7 22.52 -26.53 2.56
C TYR A 7 22.31 -27.20 1.19
N PRO A 8 22.20 -28.54 1.17
CA PRO A 8 22.05 -29.26 -0.08
C PRO A 8 20.81 -28.82 -0.85
N ALA A 9 20.96 -28.64 -2.17
CA ALA A 9 19.85 -28.46 -3.09
C ALA A 9 18.83 -29.61 -2.98
N ASP A 10 17.57 -29.34 -3.26
CA ASP A 10 16.45 -30.30 -3.21
C ASP A 10 16.21 -30.94 -1.83
N ALA A 11 16.78 -30.38 -0.76
CA ALA A 11 16.63 -30.96 0.56
C ALA A 11 15.26 -30.62 1.17
N THR A 12 14.57 -31.63 1.70
CA THR A 12 13.37 -31.42 2.52
C THR A 12 13.72 -31.55 4.00
N PHE A 13 13.39 -30.54 4.79
CA PHE A 13 13.61 -30.50 6.24
C PHE A 13 12.28 -30.47 7.00
N PRO A 14 11.60 -31.62 7.14
CA PRO A 14 10.26 -31.65 7.70
C PRO A 14 10.25 -31.54 9.23
N ASN A 15 9.34 -30.72 9.77
CA ASN A 15 9.11 -30.57 11.21
C ASN A 15 10.37 -30.20 12.00
N THR A 16 11.29 -29.47 11.38
CA THR A 16 12.47 -28.97 12.09
C THR A 16 12.05 -27.87 13.06
N ARG A 17 12.76 -27.79 14.18
CA ARG A 17 12.59 -26.73 15.17
C ARG A 17 13.95 -26.20 15.52
N PHE A 18 14.12 -24.90 15.37
CA PHE A 18 15.32 -24.20 15.80
C PHE A 18 14.89 -23.11 16.77
N SER A 19 15.58 -23.03 17.90
CA SER A 19 15.45 -21.92 18.84
C SER A 19 16.82 -21.35 19.16
N ASP A 20 16.88 -20.04 19.43
CA ASP A 20 18.07 -19.36 19.95
C ASP A 20 19.32 -19.58 19.07
N ALA A 21 19.11 -19.59 17.75
CA ALA A 21 20.11 -20.00 16.78
C ALA A 21 20.51 -18.84 15.85
N THR A 22 21.74 -18.90 15.34
CA THR A 22 22.22 -17.94 14.34
C THR A 22 22.83 -18.71 13.19
N PHE A 23 22.40 -18.43 11.96
CA PHE A 23 22.85 -19.05 10.72
C PHE A 23 23.44 -17.99 9.80
N PRO A 24 24.71 -17.59 10.01
CA PRO A 24 25.35 -16.56 9.20
C PRO A 24 25.70 -17.08 7.80
N GLU A 25 25.46 -16.24 6.80
CA GLU A 25 25.81 -16.49 5.38
C GLU A 25 25.28 -17.85 4.90
N ALA A 26 24.13 -18.27 5.42
CA ALA A 26 23.53 -19.54 5.04
C ALA A 26 23.08 -19.48 3.59
N MET A 27 23.52 -20.44 2.77
CA MET A 27 23.04 -20.58 1.40
C MET A 27 22.09 -21.76 1.31
N ILE A 28 20.83 -21.48 1.00
CA ILE A 28 19.74 -22.44 0.93
C ILE A 28 19.19 -22.39 -0.49
N LEU A 29 19.42 -23.45 -1.26
CA LEU A 29 19.00 -23.54 -2.65
C LEU A 29 17.94 -24.61 -2.79
N GLU A 30 16.82 -24.31 -3.44
CA GLU A 30 15.78 -25.27 -3.85
C GLU A 30 15.29 -26.18 -2.71
N ALA A 31 15.35 -25.69 -1.47
CA ALA A 31 15.06 -26.50 -0.29
C ALA A 31 13.62 -26.26 0.20
N THR A 32 13.00 -27.31 0.73
CA THR A 32 11.63 -27.25 1.27
C THR A 32 11.62 -27.43 2.79
N PHE A 33 10.97 -26.53 3.51
CA PHE A 33 10.88 -26.49 4.97
C PHE A 33 9.42 -26.57 5.43
N PRO A 34 8.78 -27.76 5.38
CA PRO A 34 7.38 -27.88 5.76
C PRO A 34 7.20 -27.90 7.29
N LYS A 35 6.26 -27.07 7.78
CA LYS A 35 5.85 -27.02 9.20
C LYS A 35 7.00 -26.78 10.15
N VAL A 36 7.93 -25.92 9.74
CA VAL A 36 9.09 -25.57 10.53
C VAL A 36 8.74 -24.47 11.52
N ALA A 37 9.35 -24.52 12.71
CA ALA A 37 9.26 -23.44 13.68
C ALA A 37 10.66 -22.90 13.98
N TYR A 38 10.91 -21.65 13.60
CA TYR A 38 12.11 -20.89 13.95
C TYR A 38 11.71 -19.88 15.03
N SER A 39 12.16 -20.08 16.27
CA SER A 39 11.86 -19.19 17.39
C SER A 39 13.12 -18.45 17.80
N GLU A 40 13.11 -17.12 17.79
CA GLU A 40 14.27 -16.33 18.22
C GLU A 40 15.54 -16.72 17.43
N VAL A 41 15.39 -16.96 16.12
CA VAL A 41 16.49 -17.34 15.22
C VAL A 41 16.94 -16.13 14.42
N THR A 42 18.22 -16.05 14.09
CA THR A 42 18.79 -14.99 13.24
C THR A 42 19.49 -15.57 12.01
N PHE A 43 19.19 -15.03 10.83
CA PHE A 43 19.79 -15.40 9.55
C PHE A 43 20.51 -14.20 8.90
N PRO A 44 21.68 -13.78 9.44
CA PRO A 44 22.43 -12.68 8.85
C PRO A 44 23.03 -13.09 7.50
N ASP A 45 22.88 -12.22 6.49
CA ASP A 45 23.47 -12.37 5.16
C ASP A 45 23.07 -13.68 4.46
N ALA A 46 21.94 -14.27 4.86
CA ALA A 46 21.50 -15.55 4.32
C ALA A 46 20.88 -15.38 2.93
N THR A 47 21.13 -16.35 2.05
CA THR A 47 20.53 -16.43 0.71
C THR A 47 19.62 -17.65 0.63
N PHE A 48 18.36 -17.41 0.27
CA PHE A 48 17.35 -18.42 0.01
C PHE A 48 16.94 -18.30 -1.46
N LEU A 49 17.41 -19.21 -2.30
CA LEU A 49 17.08 -19.26 -3.72
C LEU A 49 16.09 -20.41 -3.96
N GLU A 50 14.93 -20.10 -4.55
CA GLU A 50 13.89 -21.09 -4.88
C GLU A 50 13.44 -21.94 -3.65
N ALA A 51 13.60 -21.39 -2.44
CA ALA A 51 13.25 -22.08 -1.21
C ALA A 51 11.74 -22.02 -0.93
N THR A 52 11.17 -23.10 -0.41
CA THR A 52 9.72 -23.20 -0.14
C THR A 52 9.45 -23.47 1.35
N PHE A 53 8.59 -22.67 1.98
CA PHE A 53 8.30 -22.71 3.42
C PHE A 53 6.80 -22.95 3.72
N PRO A 54 6.25 -24.13 3.37
CA PRO A 54 4.83 -24.39 3.56
C PRO A 54 4.49 -24.57 5.04
N ASP A 55 3.42 -23.92 5.50
CA ASP A 55 2.95 -23.94 6.89
C ASP A 55 4.04 -23.55 7.92
N ALA A 56 5.05 -22.78 7.50
CA ALA A 56 6.18 -22.43 8.38
C ALA A 56 5.81 -21.32 9.36
N THR A 57 6.41 -21.34 10.55
CA THR A 57 6.22 -20.33 11.60
C THR A 57 7.57 -19.74 11.99
N PHE A 58 7.64 -18.41 12.04
CA PHE A 58 8.85 -17.65 12.33
C PHE A 58 8.69 -16.68 13.51
N PRO A 59 8.29 -17.15 14.71
CA PRO A 59 8.20 -16.29 15.89
C PRO A 59 9.52 -15.61 16.22
N GLU A 60 9.51 -14.27 16.34
CA GLU A 60 10.64 -13.46 16.78
C GLU A 60 11.92 -13.71 15.97
N THR A 61 11.79 -14.11 14.70
CA THR A 61 12.93 -14.41 13.83
C THR A 61 13.43 -13.14 13.14
N THR A 62 14.76 -12.99 13.03
CA THR A 62 15.38 -11.82 12.39
C THR A 62 16.19 -12.22 11.15
N PHE A 63 16.02 -11.49 10.04
CA PHE A 63 16.67 -11.76 8.75
C PHE A 63 17.52 -10.58 8.24
N PRO A 64 18.57 -10.16 8.96
CA PRO A 64 19.35 -8.99 8.58
C PRO A 64 20.11 -9.24 7.28
N GLU A 65 19.96 -8.31 6.32
CA GLU A 65 20.67 -8.32 5.03
C GLU A 65 20.46 -9.62 4.22
N ALA A 66 19.39 -10.38 4.52
CA ALA A 66 19.09 -11.63 3.83
C ALA A 66 18.47 -11.39 2.45
N THR A 67 18.56 -12.39 1.57
CA THR A 67 17.97 -12.38 0.23
C THR A 67 17.11 -13.63 0.01
N PHE A 68 15.86 -13.44 -0.40
CA PHE A 68 14.89 -14.49 -0.71
C PHE A 68 14.47 -14.42 -2.19
N SER A 69 15.32 -14.92 -3.07
CA SER A 69 15.08 -14.93 -4.51
C SER A 69 14.19 -16.11 -4.91
N GLU A 70 13.08 -15.83 -5.59
CA GLU A 70 12.11 -16.84 -6.06
C GLU A 70 11.58 -17.76 -4.93
N ALA A 71 11.63 -17.28 -3.68
CA ALA A 71 11.20 -18.04 -2.52
C ALA A 71 9.66 -18.03 -2.40
N THR A 72 9.09 -19.11 -1.86
CA THR A 72 7.64 -19.24 -1.68
C THR A 72 7.25 -19.55 -0.23
N PHE A 73 6.22 -18.87 0.28
CA PHE A 73 5.79 -18.95 1.68
C PHE A 73 4.31 -19.32 1.86
N PRO A 74 3.83 -20.45 1.29
CA PRO A 74 2.42 -20.82 1.38
C PRO A 74 1.99 -21.08 2.82
N ASP A 75 0.92 -20.40 3.25
CA ASP A 75 0.32 -20.55 4.58
C ASP A 75 1.29 -20.28 5.74
N ALA A 76 2.38 -19.53 5.50
CA ALA A 76 3.38 -19.23 6.51
C ALA A 76 2.91 -18.12 7.48
N THR A 77 3.50 -18.09 8.68
CA THR A 77 3.23 -17.08 9.72
C THR A 77 4.54 -16.46 10.22
N PHE A 78 4.65 -15.14 10.08
CA PHE A 78 5.78 -14.34 10.56
C PHE A 78 5.38 -13.50 11.77
N LEU A 79 5.24 -14.15 12.92
CA LEU A 79 4.87 -13.49 14.19
C LEU A 79 6.07 -12.73 14.76
N GLU A 80 5.95 -11.41 14.94
CA GLU A 80 7.00 -10.55 15.51
C GLU A 80 8.35 -10.68 14.78
N ALA A 81 8.34 -11.10 13.51
CA ALA A 81 9.55 -11.28 12.71
C ALA A 81 10.09 -9.92 12.23
N THR A 82 11.41 -9.81 12.09
CA THR A 82 12.07 -8.55 11.69
C THR A 82 12.96 -8.76 10.46
N PHE A 83 12.81 -7.90 9.45
CA PHE A 83 13.47 -8.02 8.13
C PHE A 83 14.33 -6.79 7.79
N PRO A 84 15.38 -6.47 8.57
CA PRO A 84 16.17 -5.27 8.33
C PRO A 84 17.05 -5.44 7.10
N GLU A 85 16.91 -4.50 6.16
CA GLU A 85 17.71 -4.47 4.92
C GLU A 85 17.59 -5.77 4.10
N THR A 86 16.49 -6.52 4.27
CA THR A 86 16.22 -7.76 3.53
C THR A 86 15.73 -7.47 2.11
N THR A 87 16.00 -8.36 1.16
CA THR A 87 15.46 -8.29 -0.20
C THR A 87 14.68 -9.55 -0.58
N PHE A 88 13.55 -9.38 -1.29
CA PHE A 88 12.66 -10.47 -1.72
C PHE A 88 12.40 -10.45 -3.25
N PRO A 89 13.41 -10.70 -4.10
CA PRO A 89 13.20 -10.72 -5.55
C PRO A 89 12.31 -11.88 -5.99
N ASP A 90 11.25 -11.60 -6.76
CA ASP A 90 10.36 -12.60 -7.35
C ASP A 90 9.71 -13.55 -6.30
N ALA A 91 9.67 -13.15 -5.03
CA ALA A 91 9.16 -13.98 -3.95
C ALA A 91 7.62 -14.01 -3.93
N THR A 92 7.03 -15.12 -3.48
CA THR A 92 5.57 -15.29 -3.39
C THR A 92 5.10 -15.64 -1.99
N PHE A 93 4.01 -15.00 -1.55
CA PHE A 93 3.45 -15.10 -0.20
C PHE A 93 1.96 -15.47 -0.22
N PRO A 94 1.57 -16.65 -0.74
CA PRO A 94 0.17 -17.04 -0.81
C PRO A 94 -0.39 -17.39 0.58
N HIS A 95 -1.47 -16.73 0.97
CA HIS A 95 -2.15 -16.89 2.27
C HIS A 95 -1.21 -16.69 3.48
N THR A 96 -0.10 -15.96 3.32
CA THR A 96 0.86 -15.70 4.39
C THR A 96 0.30 -14.67 5.38
N THR A 97 0.61 -14.84 6.67
CA THR A 97 0.24 -13.88 7.72
C THR A 97 1.49 -13.24 8.35
N PHE A 98 1.41 -11.95 8.65
CA PHE A 98 2.50 -11.15 9.24
C PHE A 98 2.07 -10.41 10.52
N PRO A 99 1.73 -11.11 11.61
CA PRO A 99 1.35 -10.44 12.87
C PRO A 99 2.56 -9.74 13.50
N ASP A 100 2.45 -8.44 13.77
CA ASP A 100 3.48 -7.62 14.45
C ASP A 100 4.86 -7.65 13.76
N ALA A 101 4.91 -8.00 12.47
CA ALA A 101 6.16 -8.09 11.72
C ALA A 101 6.70 -6.69 11.35
N THR A 102 8.02 -6.54 11.31
CA THR A 102 8.67 -5.27 10.95
C THR A 102 9.60 -5.42 9.76
N PHE A 103 9.53 -4.47 8.83
CA PHE A 103 10.24 -4.45 7.55
C PHE A 103 11.04 -3.17 7.35
N PRO A 104 12.05 -2.87 8.21
CA PRO A 104 12.84 -1.65 8.06
C PRO A 104 13.81 -1.76 6.87
N HIS A 105 13.74 -0.80 5.95
CA HIS A 105 14.58 -0.76 4.74
C HIS A 105 14.50 -2.04 3.87
N THR A 106 13.39 -2.78 3.95
CA THR A 106 13.18 -3.99 3.14
C THR A 106 12.81 -3.64 1.70
N THR A 107 13.23 -4.46 0.73
CA THR A 107 12.83 -4.30 -0.68
C THR A 107 12.15 -5.55 -1.25
N PHE A 108 11.10 -5.33 -2.06
CA PHE A 108 10.25 -6.38 -2.64
C PHE A 108 10.13 -6.27 -4.18
N PRO A 109 11.23 -6.40 -4.95
CA PRO A 109 11.14 -6.34 -6.41
C PRO A 109 10.36 -7.55 -6.95
N ASP A 110 9.35 -7.29 -7.78
CA ASP A 110 8.55 -8.31 -8.48
C ASP A 110 7.84 -9.33 -7.57
N ALA A 111 7.72 -9.03 -6.26
CA ALA A 111 7.11 -9.94 -5.31
C ALA A 111 5.57 -9.97 -5.41
N THR A 112 4.96 -11.09 -5.01
CA THR A 112 3.50 -11.28 -5.02
C THR A 112 2.95 -11.69 -3.65
N PHE A 113 1.99 -10.93 -3.13
CA PHE A 113 1.31 -11.16 -1.85
C PHE A 113 -0.16 -11.55 -2.06
N LEU A 114 -0.40 -12.78 -2.55
CA LEU A 114 -1.75 -13.29 -2.82
C LEU A 114 -2.47 -13.65 -1.51
N GLU A 115 -3.61 -13.02 -1.25
CA GLU A 115 -4.43 -13.25 -0.04
C GLU A 115 -3.62 -13.11 1.27
N ALA A 116 -2.55 -12.32 1.25
CA ALA A 116 -1.70 -12.12 2.42
C ALA A 116 -2.38 -11.22 3.45
N THR A 117 -2.12 -11.47 4.74
CA THR A 117 -2.69 -10.70 5.86
C THR A 117 -1.62 -10.00 6.68
N PHE A 118 -1.70 -8.68 6.81
CA PHE A 118 -0.70 -7.85 7.50
C PHE A 118 -1.27 -7.24 8.80
N LEU A 119 -1.36 -8.06 9.84
CA LEU A 119 -1.86 -7.62 11.15
C LEU A 119 -0.78 -6.85 11.92
N ASP A 120 -0.99 -5.57 12.17
CA ASP A 120 -0.08 -4.70 12.93
C ASP A 120 1.37 -4.67 12.40
N ALA A 121 1.54 -4.97 11.10
CA ALA A 121 2.83 -4.96 10.43
C ALA A 121 3.33 -3.52 10.15
N THR A 122 4.64 -3.30 10.26
CA THR A 122 5.27 -1.99 10.04
C THR A 122 6.30 -2.04 8.91
N PHE A 123 6.15 -1.15 7.93
CA PHE A 123 6.98 -1.06 6.72
C PHE A 123 7.76 0.25 6.65
N SER A 124 8.72 0.45 7.56
CA SER A 124 9.51 1.69 7.61
C SER A 124 10.57 1.74 6.51
N ASP A 125 10.56 2.78 5.68
CA ASP A 125 11.50 2.95 4.57
C ASP A 125 11.52 1.73 3.61
N ALA A 126 10.42 0.98 3.54
CA ALA A 126 10.32 -0.19 2.68
C ALA A 126 10.06 0.22 1.22
N THR A 127 10.61 -0.54 0.27
CA THR A 127 10.44 -0.30 -1.17
C THR A 127 9.73 -1.49 -1.82
N PHE A 128 8.59 -1.21 -2.45
CA PHE A 128 7.79 -2.14 -3.25
C PHE A 128 7.89 -1.73 -4.71
N LEU A 129 8.68 -2.48 -5.50
CA LEU A 129 8.92 -2.21 -6.92
C LEU A 129 8.26 -3.31 -7.74
N GLU A 130 7.34 -2.95 -8.63
CA GLU A 130 6.59 -3.91 -9.47
C GLU A 130 5.88 -5.01 -8.63
N THR A 131 5.62 -4.73 -7.34
CA THR A 131 5.00 -5.66 -6.41
C THR A 131 3.49 -5.76 -6.64
N THR A 132 2.93 -6.97 -6.50
CA THR A 132 1.49 -7.22 -6.65
C THR A 132 0.88 -7.72 -5.35
N PHE A 133 -0.26 -7.15 -4.94
CA PHE A 133 -1.00 -7.52 -3.72
C PHE A 133 -2.45 -7.97 -4.03
N PRO A 134 -2.68 -9.12 -4.70
CA PRO A 134 -4.03 -9.55 -5.01
C PRO A 134 -4.78 -10.02 -3.76
N GLU A 135 -5.98 -9.48 -3.54
CA GLU A 135 -6.87 -9.87 -2.42
C GLU A 135 -6.20 -9.74 -1.03
N ALA A 136 -5.15 -8.92 -0.92
CA ALA A 136 -4.43 -8.71 0.33
C ALA A 136 -5.29 -7.93 1.34
N THR A 137 -5.18 -8.32 2.61
CA THR A 137 -5.95 -7.73 3.70
C THR A 137 -5.02 -7.12 4.75
N PHE A 138 -5.32 -5.88 5.16
CA PHE A 138 -4.59 -5.16 6.21
C PHE A 138 -5.53 -4.96 7.42
N PRO A 139 -5.77 -5.99 8.27
CA PRO A 139 -6.95 -6.08 9.14
C PRO A 139 -7.04 -5.13 10.36
N ASP A 140 -8.26 -5.11 10.89
CA ASP A 140 -8.95 -4.15 11.78
C ASP A 140 -8.68 -4.31 13.30
N THR A 141 -7.49 -4.73 13.75
CA THR A 141 -7.28 -4.98 15.19
C THR A 141 -6.01 -4.38 15.77
N PHE A 142 -6.12 -3.11 16.18
CA PHE A 142 -5.39 -2.52 17.31
C PHE A 142 -3.85 -2.38 17.24
N LEU A 143 -3.25 -2.13 16.07
CA LEU A 143 -2.15 -1.18 15.84
C LEU A 143 -1.74 -1.21 14.35
N LYS A 144 -2.65 -0.74 13.49
CA LYS A 144 -2.39 -0.05 12.20
C LYS A 144 -1.21 -0.61 11.38
N ALA A 145 -1.50 -1.24 10.25
CA ALA A 145 -0.50 -1.33 9.21
C ALA A 145 0.02 0.08 8.89
N THR A 146 1.32 0.31 9.12
CA THR A 146 1.95 1.61 8.91
C THR A 146 3.02 1.52 7.83
N PHE A 147 3.03 2.53 6.97
CA PHE A 147 3.94 2.61 5.84
C PHE A 147 4.74 3.92 5.89
N PRO A 148 5.49 4.21 6.97
CA PRO A 148 6.25 5.45 7.04
C PRO A 148 7.36 5.43 5.98
N ASP A 149 7.39 6.47 5.14
CA ASP A 149 8.41 6.68 4.11
C ASP A 149 8.49 5.54 3.06
N ALA A 150 7.45 4.72 2.96
CA ALA A 150 7.41 3.60 2.01
C ALA A 150 7.24 4.10 0.57
N THR A 151 7.84 3.37 -0.38
CA THR A 151 7.72 3.66 -1.82
C THR A 151 7.08 2.49 -2.55
N PHE A 152 5.99 2.74 -3.28
CA PHE A 152 5.23 1.76 -4.06
C PHE A 152 5.28 2.09 -5.55
N SER A 153 6.41 1.78 -6.19
CA SER A 153 6.62 2.03 -7.62
C SER A 153 6.01 0.92 -8.46
N ASP A 154 5.07 1.28 -9.35
CA ASP A 154 4.39 0.36 -10.26
C ASP A 154 3.64 -0.78 -9.54
N ALA A 155 3.35 -0.60 -8.25
CA ALA A 155 2.69 -1.60 -7.43
C ALA A 155 1.20 -1.72 -7.78
N THR A 156 0.65 -2.94 -7.70
CA THR A 156 -0.78 -3.18 -7.98
C THR A 156 -1.50 -3.80 -6.79
N PHE A 157 -2.72 -3.31 -6.52
CA PHE A 157 -3.56 -3.70 -5.37
C PHE A 157 -4.98 -4.08 -5.84
N PRO A 158 -5.15 -5.16 -6.61
CA PRO A 158 -6.47 -5.61 -7.01
C PRO A 158 -7.23 -6.17 -5.80
N ASP A 159 -8.43 -5.66 -5.55
CA ASP A 159 -9.35 -6.14 -4.50
C ASP A 159 -8.78 -6.02 -3.07
N ALA A 160 -7.74 -5.20 -2.87
CA ALA A 160 -7.10 -5.04 -1.57
C ALA A 160 -7.97 -4.23 -0.60
N THR A 161 -7.90 -4.56 0.69
CA THR A 161 -8.67 -3.87 1.74
C THR A 161 -7.76 -3.24 2.79
N PHE A 162 -7.95 -1.94 3.04
CA PHE A 162 -7.15 -1.10 3.94
C PHE A 162 -8.01 -0.46 5.04
N PRO A 163 -8.55 -1.24 6.00
CA PRO A 163 -9.20 -0.68 7.19
C PRO A 163 -8.17 0.00 8.11
N GLU A 164 -8.42 1.26 8.49
CA GLU A 164 -7.64 2.08 9.42
C GLU A 164 -6.12 2.22 9.10
N ALA A 165 -5.70 1.88 7.88
CA ALA A 165 -4.30 1.93 7.46
C ALA A 165 -3.73 3.35 7.54
N THR A 166 -2.44 3.49 7.86
CA THR A 166 -1.77 4.81 7.93
C THR A 166 -0.59 4.88 6.96
N PHE A 167 -0.75 5.68 5.92
CA PHE A 167 0.24 5.91 4.87
C PHE A 167 0.96 7.25 5.11
N ARG A 168 1.78 7.31 6.14
CA ARG A 168 2.51 8.53 6.50
C ARG A 168 3.73 8.72 5.58
N GLU A 169 3.85 9.86 4.93
CA GLU A 169 5.01 10.21 4.07
C GLU A 169 5.26 9.16 2.94
N ALA A 170 4.27 8.30 2.67
CA ALA A 170 4.36 7.23 1.69
C ALA A 170 4.23 7.78 0.27
N THR A 171 4.95 7.17 -0.69
CA THR A 171 4.93 7.54 -2.11
C THR A 171 4.42 6.40 -2.98
N PHE A 172 3.56 6.71 -3.95
CA PHE A 172 2.92 5.73 -4.83
C PHE A 172 3.09 6.04 -6.32
N PRO A 173 4.33 6.08 -6.86
CA PRO A 173 4.56 6.34 -8.27
C PRO A 173 3.97 5.24 -9.16
N TYR A 174 3.08 5.61 -10.09
CA TYR A 174 2.46 4.70 -11.07
C TYR A 174 1.65 3.54 -10.47
N ALA A 175 1.35 3.58 -9.17
CA ALA A 175 0.63 2.50 -8.49
C ALA A 175 -0.83 2.40 -8.97
N THR A 176 -1.37 1.18 -8.99
CA THR A 176 -2.77 0.92 -9.41
C THR A 176 -3.57 0.21 -8.33
N PHE A 177 -4.65 0.84 -7.88
CA PHE A 177 -5.56 0.37 -6.83
C PHE A 177 -6.93 -0.01 -7.40
N ARG A 178 -6.98 -1.10 -8.15
CA ARG A 178 -8.22 -1.55 -8.79
C ARG A 178 -9.14 -2.22 -7.78
N GLU A 179 -10.39 -1.79 -7.69
CA GLU A 179 -11.42 -2.37 -6.81
C GLU A 179 -11.00 -2.37 -5.32
N ALA A 180 -10.00 -1.56 -4.96
CA ALA A 180 -9.46 -1.49 -3.61
C ALA A 180 -10.40 -0.72 -2.68
N THR A 181 -10.47 -1.13 -1.40
CA THR A 181 -11.30 -0.48 -0.38
C THR A 181 -10.45 0.14 0.72
N PHE A 182 -10.62 1.44 0.96
CA PHE A 182 -9.97 2.21 2.01
C PHE A 182 -11.01 2.65 3.05
N LEU A 183 -11.14 1.90 4.15
CA LEU A 183 -12.07 2.20 5.24
C LEU A 183 -11.32 2.87 6.38
N ASP A 184 -11.69 4.08 6.80
CA ASP A 184 -11.03 4.82 7.88
C ASP A 184 -9.50 5.01 7.69
N ALA A 185 -9.00 4.80 6.46
CA ALA A 185 -7.59 4.93 6.13
C ALA A 185 -7.13 6.38 6.24
N THR A 186 -5.91 6.60 6.71
CA THR A 186 -5.30 7.93 6.86
C THR A 186 -4.06 8.06 5.99
N PHE A 187 -3.94 9.23 5.36
CA PHE A 187 -2.82 9.55 4.47
C PHE A 187 -2.16 10.86 4.92
N PRO A 188 -1.29 10.87 5.95
CA PRO A 188 -0.52 12.06 6.32
C PRO A 188 0.66 12.26 5.37
N ASP A 189 0.78 13.41 4.72
CA ASP A 189 1.94 13.77 3.87
C ASP A 189 2.22 12.77 2.73
N ALA A 190 1.23 11.95 2.37
CA ALA A 190 1.37 10.95 1.31
C ALA A 190 1.43 11.60 -0.08
N MET A 191 2.14 10.96 -1.01
CA MET A 191 2.28 11.41 -2.39
C MET A 191 1.84 10.33 -3.38
N PHE A 192 1.01 10.71 -4.34
CA PHE A 192 0.53 9.83 -5.41
C PHE A 192 0.91 10.43 -6.76
N PRO A 193 2.14 10.23 -7.28
CA PRO A 193 2.48 10.61 -8.64
C PRO A 193 2.00 9.55 -9.65
N ASP A 194 1.20 9.94 -10.64
CA ASP A 194 0.72 9.08 -11.74
C ASP A 194 -0.07 7.83 -11.28
N ALA A 195 -0.52 7.78 -10.02
CA ALA A 195 -1.27 6.65 -9.48
C ALA A 195 -2.70 6.57 -10.07
N THR A 196 -3.27 5.37 -10.11
CA THR A 196 -4.64 5.15 -10.59
C THR A 196 -5.47 4.35 -9.59
N PHE A 197 -6.74 4.71 -9.45
CA PHE A 197 -7.70 4.08 -8.53
C PHE A 197 -8.99 3.65 -9.25
N PRO A 198 -8.94 2.66 -10.16
CA PRO A 198 -10.13 2.21 -10.87
C PRO A 198 -11.10 1.50 -9.93
N GLU A 199 -12.37 1.91 -9.88
CA GLU A 199 -13.43 1.27 -9.08
C GLU A 199 -13.11 1.18 -7.57
N ALA A 200 -12.16 1.98 -7.09
CA ALA A 200 -11.77 2.00 -5.69
C ALA A 200 -12.86 2.66 -4.82
N THR A 201 -12.99 2.20 -3.58
CA THR A 201 -13.92 2.76 -2.59
C THR A 201 -13.14 3.37 -1.42
N PHE A 202 -13.40 4.63 -1.11
CA PHE A 202 -12.89 5.31 0.08
C PHE A 202 -14.06 5.63 1.01
N LEU A 203 -14.07 5.03 2.20
CA LEU A 203 -15.11 5.19 3.20
C LEU A 203 -14.51 5.74 4.50
N GLU A 204 -14.95 6.91 4.95
CA GLU A 204 -14.45 7.56 6.18
C GLU A 204 -12.93 7.84 6.16
N ALA A 205 -12.29 7.76 4.98
CA ALA A 205 -10.87 8.02 4.81
C ALA A 205 -10.50 9.49 5.09
N THR A 206 -9.32 9.69 5.66
CA THR A 206 -8.77 11.00 6.03
C THR A 206 -7.49 11.31 5.25
N PHE A 207 -7.50 12.39 4.47
CA PHE A 207 -6.32 12.90 3.78
C PHE A 207 -5.79 14.14 4.50
N LEU A 208 -4.53 14.08 4.96
CA LEU A 208 -3.87 15.15 5.71
C LEU A 208 -2.60 15.56 4.98
N GLU A 209 -2.49 16.81 4.52
CA GLU A 209 -1.28 17.31 3.82
C GLU A 209 -0.84 16.46 2.61
N VAL A 210 -1.78 15.71 2.00
CA VAL A 210 -1.52 14.84 0.83
C VAL A 210 -1.25 15.64 -0.44
N MET A 211 -0.34 15.10 -1.27
CA MET A 211 -0.07 15.57 -2.61
C MET A 211 -0.53 14.56 -3.66
N PHE A 212 -1.49 14.96 -4.50
CA PHE A 212 -1.86 14.24 -5.71
C PHE A 212 -1.17 14.88 -6.92
N LEU A 213 -0.40 14.11 -7.69
CA LEU A 213 0.27 14.55 -8.92
C LEU A 213 -0.14 13.60 -10.06
N GLU A 214 -0.85 14.09 -11.08
CA GLU A 214 -1.27 13.28 -12.24
C GLU A 214 -2.07 11.99 -11.89
N VAL A 215 -2.80 12.00 -10.75
CA VAL A 215 -3.61 10.86 -10.28
C VAL A 215 -4.93 10.71 -11.01
N MET A 216 -5.36 9.46 -11.23
CA MET A 216 -6.66 9.13 -11.81
C MET A 216 -7.55 8.32 -10.87
N PHE A 217 -8.86 8.61 -10.85
CA PHE A 217 -9.87 7.87 -10.07
C PHE A 217 -11.05 7.38 -10.93
N PRO A 218 -10.84 6.46 -11.89
CA PRO A 218 -11.93 5.99 -12.76
C PRO A 218 -12.99 5.24 -11.95
N TYR A 219 -14.26 5.68 -11.98
CA TYR A 219 -15.37 5.04 -11.27
C TYR A 219 -15.17 4.87 -9.75
N ALA A 220 -14.27 5.65 -9.14
CA ALA A 220 -14.03 5.57 -7.72
C ALA A 220 -15.21 6.14 -6.93
N THR A 221 -15.53 5.48 -5.82
CA THR A 221 -16.55 5.93 -4.88
C THR A 221 -15.86 6.51 -3.65
N PHE A 222 -16.24 7.72 -3.27
CA PHE A 222 -15.83 8.32 -2.01
C PHE A 222 -17.06 8.44 -1.11
N LEU A 223 -16.94 8.28 0.20
CA LEU A 223 -18.06 8.42 1.15
C LEU A 223 -17.53 8.91 2.49
N LYS A 224 -18.12 10.00 3.02
CA LYS A 224 -17.77 10.60 4.33
C LYS A 224 -16.28 10.94 4.49
N LEU A 225 -15.66 11.48 3.45
CA LEU A 225 -14.24 11.85 3.50
C LEU A 225 -13.97 13.01 4.44
N ARG A 226 -12.79 12.98 5.06
CA ARG A 226 -12.24 14.10 5.82
C ARG A 226 -10.95 14.59 5.17
N PHE A 227 -10.93 15.83 4.69
CA PHE A 227 -9.70 16.49 4.29
C PHE A 227 -9.28 17.48 5.38
N LEU A 228 -7.98 17.50 5.73
CA LEU A 228 -7.43 18.47 6.66
C LEU A 228 -6.14 19.05 6.08
N LYS A 229 -6.11 20.38 5.85
CA LYS A 229 -4.96 21.11 5.27
C LYS A 229 -4.43 20.49 3.97
N LEU A 230 -5.19 20.63 2.89
CA LEU A 230 -4.84 20.06 1.60
C LEU A 230 -3.97 21.04 0.79
N ARG A 231 -2.73 20.65 0.42
CA ARG A 231 -1.85 21.45 -0.44
C ARG A 231 -1.69 20.78 -1.81
N PHE A 232 -2.42 21.27 -2.80
CA PHE A 232 -2.12 20.94 -4.20
C PHE A 232 -1.02 21.88 -4.71
N LEU A 233 0.18 21.33 -4.94
CA LEU A 233 1.24 22.04 -5.65
C LEU A 233 1.24 21.61 -7.13
N LEU A 234 0.50 22.36 -7.95
CA LEU A 234 0.66 22.47 -9.41
C LEU A 234 0.45 21.18 -10.25
N LYS A 235 -0.48 21.28 -11.23
CA LYS A 235 -0.94 20.25 -12.19
C LYS A 235 -1.79 19.13 -11.59
N LEU A 236 -3.03 19.47 -11.20
CA LEU A 236 -4.10 18.49 -11.32
C LEU A 236 -4.50 18.37 -12.80
N ARG A 237 -3.61 17.81 -13.63
CA ARG A 237 -3.92 17.55 -15.02
C ARG A 237 -4.79 16.31 -15.10
N PHE A 238 -6.10 16.50 -15.25
CA PHE A 238 -6.88 15.58 -16.07
C PHE A 238 -6.46 15.79 -17.54
N LEU A 239 -5.22 15.42 -17.91
CA LEU A 239 -4.78 15.55 -19.29
C LEU A 239 -5.41 14.41 -20.10
N MET A 240 -6.60 14.70 -20.61
CA MET A 240 -7.09 14.31 -21.93
C MET A 240 -6.52 13.00 -22.49
N LEU A 241 -7.16 11.88 -22.16
CA LEU A 241 -7.38 10.82 -23.13
C LEU A 241 -8.87 10.79 -23.45
N ARG A 242 -9.15 11.26 -24.66
CA ARG A 242 -10.40 11.07 -25.40
C ARG A 242 -10.99 9.69 -25.08
N PHE A 243 -12.24 9.70 -24.61
CA PHE A 243 -13.11 8.54 -24.43
C PHE A 243 -12.73 7.60 -23.26
N LEU A 244 -13.10 7.98 -22.04
CA LEU A 244 -13.67 7.06 -21.07
C LEU A 244 -14.51 7.89 -20.08
N THR A 245 -15.73 7.46 -19.84
CA THR A 245 -16.71 8.07 -18.93
C THR A 245 -16.19 8.00 -17.49
N PHE A 246 -16.04 9.13 -16.80
CA PHE A 246 -15.55 9.18 -15.42
C PHE A 246 -16.71 9.55 -14.50
N GLN A 247 -17.20 8.65 -13.67
CA GLN A 247 -18.15 9.00 -12.60
C GLN A 247 -17.47 8.90 -11.25
N ALA A 248 -17.19 10.03 -10.61
CA ALA A 248 -16.77 10.10 -9.21
C ALA A 248 -17.89 10.71 -8.37
N THR A 249 -18.18 10.09 -7.21
CA THR A 249 -19.24 10.57 -6.30
C THR A 249 -18.62 10.97 -4.95
N PHE A 250 -18.98 12.15 -4.46
CA PHE A 250 -18.54 12.73 -3.18
C PHE A 250 -19.75 13.09 -2.29
N PRO A 251 -20.37 12.10 -1.62
CA PRO A 251 -21.39 12.31 -0.60
C PRO A 251 -20.75 12.71 0.74
N ASP A 252 -21.30 13.75 1.37
CA ASP A 252 -20.93 14.23 2.72
C ASP A 252 -19.44 14.62 2.88
N ALA A 253 -18.75 14.95 1.79
CA ALA A 253 -17.33 15.28 1.81
C ALA A 253 -17.08 16.72 2.27
N THR A 254 -16.05 16.96 3.09
CA THR A 254 -15.64 18.31 3.52
C THR A 254 -14.21 18.63 3.06
N PHE A 255 -14.04 19.74 2.34
CA PHE A 255 -12.76 20.20 1.75
C PHE A 255 -12.32 21.57 2.29
N PRO A 256 -11.82 21.67 3.54
CA PRO A 256 -11.41 22.93 4.13
C PRO A 256 -10.04 23.40 3.61
N ASP A 257 -9.92 24.70 3.33
CA ASP A 257 -8.68 25.36 2.86
C ASP A 257 -8.08 24.72 1.58
N ALA A 258 -8.89 23.99 0.81
CA ALA A 258 -8.43 23.24 -0.35
C ALA A 258 -8.20 24.15 -1.55
N THR A 259 -7.12 23.95 -2.30
CA THR A 259 -6.85 24.71 -3.54
C THR A 259 -6.81 23.77 -4.75
N PHE A 260 -7.65 23.94 -5.76
CA PHE A 260 -7.76 23.05 -6.93
C PHE A 260 -7.29 23.74 -8.22
N PRO A 261 -5.97 23.89 -8.47
CA PRO A 261 -5.45 24.57 -9.65
C PRO A 261 -5.55 23.68 -10.91
N GLU A 262 -6.13 24.23 -11.99
CA GLU A 262 -6.27 23.57 -13.29
C GLU A 262 -7.04 22.23 -13.24
N ALA A 263 -7.80 21.99 -12.17
CA ALA A 263 -8.55 20.76 -11.95
C ALA A 263 -9.70 20.59 -12.94
N THR A 264 -10.09 19.37 -13.31
CA THR A 264 -11.23 19.12 -14.20
C THR A 264 -12.09 18.01 -13.62
N PHE A 265 -13.35 18.28 -13.29
CA PHE A 265 -14.25 17.29 -12.68
C PHE A 265 -15.36 16.89 -13.65
N PRO A 266 -15.12 15.99 -14.62
CA PRO A 266 -16.14 15.53 -15.55
C PRO A 266 -17.17 14.62 -14.86
N GLU A 267 -18.46 14.85 -15.11
CA GLU A 267 -19.59 14.01 -14.63
C GLU A 267 -19.56 13.74 -13.11
N ALA A 268 -18.83 14.55 -12.34
CA ALA A 268 -18.66 14.36 -10.91
C ALA A 268 -19.94 14.76 -10.16
N THR A 269 -20.30 14.02 -9.13
CA THR A 269 -21.45 14.34 -8.27
C THR A 269 -20.99 14.69 -6.86
N PHE A 270 -21.17 15.95 -6.47
CA PHE A 270 -20.87 16.46 -5.14
C PHE A 270 -22.16 16.59 -4.33
N LEU A 271 -22.59 15.50 -3.71
CA LEU A 271 -23.83 15.43 -2.92
C LEU A 271 -23.56 15.85 -1.48
N GLU A 272 -24.25 16.88 -0.97
CA GLU A 272 -24.10 17.38 0.41
C GLU A 272 -22.64 17.76 0.77
N ALA A 273 -21.78 18.00 -0.24
CA ALA A 273 -20.39 18.33 -0.04
C ALA A 273 -20.20 19.79 0.44
N THR A 274 -19.17 20.05 1.25
CA THR A 274 -18.88 21.38 1.79
C THR A 274 -17.45 21.80 1.48
N PHE A 275 -17.27 22.99 0.91
CA PHE A 275 -15.98 23.54 0.48
C PHE A 275 -15.65 24.87 1.20
N PRO A 276 -15.37 24.87 2.51
CA PRO A 276 -15.06 26.09 3.25
C PRO A 276 -13.66 26.61 2.90
N ASP A 277 -13.55 27.91 2.60
CA ASP A 277 -12.28 28.60 2.28
C ASP A 277 -11.52 27.99 1.08
N ALA A 278 -12.22 27.22 0.23
CA ALA A 278 -11.61 26.55 -0.92
C ALA A 278 -11.34 27.52 -2.08
N THR A 279 -10.34 27.23 -2.91
CA THR A 279 -9.95 28.06 -4.07
C THR A 279 -9.84 27.20 -5.33
N PHE A 280 -10.48 27.60 -6.43
CA PHE A 280 -10.57 26.82 -7.68
C PHE A 280 -9.95 27.52 -8.92
N PRO A 281 -8.65 27.84 -8.92
CA PRO A 281 -8.03 28.57 -10.02
C PRO A 281 -8.01 27.73 -11.31
N ASP A 282 -8.55 28.28 -12.40
CA ASP A 282 -8.57 27.62 -13.72
C ASP A 282 -9.23 26.23 -13.74
N ALA A 283 -10.08 25.91 -12.75
CA ALA A 283 -10.76 24.62 -12.68
C ALA A 283 -11.95 24.54 -13.65
N THR A 284 -12.30 23.32 -14.09
CA THR A 284 -13.41 23.04 -14.99
C THR A 284 -14.33 21.95 -14.43
N PHE A 285 -15.64 22.06 -14.66
CA PHE A 285 -16.65 21.14 -14.10
C PHE A 285 -17.61 20.59 -15.18
N PRO A 286 -17.13 19.96 -16.27
CA PRO A 286 -18.01 19.55 -17.36
C PRO A 286 -19.01 18.48 -16.89
N GLU A 287 -20.31 18.73 -17.07
CA GLU A 287 -21.39 17.80 -16.66
C GLU A 287 -21.40 17.43 -15.17
N ALA A 288 -20.67 18.16 -14.32
CA ALA A 288 -20.69 17.95 -12.88
C ALA A 288 -22.01 18.40 -12.26
N THR A 289 -22.43 17.73 -11.19
CA THR A 289 -23.61 18.09 -10.40
C THR A 289 -23.22 18.41 -8.96
N PHE A 290 -23.94 19.36 -8.36
CA PHE A 290 -23.71 19.82 -6.99
C PHE A 290 -25.00 19.79 -6.15
N PRO A 291 -25.67 18.64 -5.98
CA PRO A 291 -26.91 18.60 -5.20
C PRO A 291 -26.61 18.90 -3.72
N ASP A 292 -27.26 19.94 -3.18
CA ASP A 292 -27.13 20.36 -1.78
C ASP A 292 -25.69 20.67 -1.30
N ALA A 293 -24.76 20.94 -2.23
CA ALA A 293 -23.40 21.32 -1.91
C ALA A 293 -23.31 22.78 -1.42
N THR A 294 -22.34 23.07 -0.54
CA THR A 294 -22.10 24.41 0.00
C THR A 294 -20.66 24.88 -0.24
N PHE A 295 -20.50 26.19 -0.49
CA PHE A 295 -19.21 26.82 -0.78
C PHE A 295 -18.96 28.05 0.12
N PRO A 296 -18.85 27.90 1.45
CA PRO A 296 -18.60 29.02 2.35
C PRO A 296 -17.23 29.65 2.06
N ASP A 297 -17.18 30.96 1.83
CA ASP A 297 -15.93 31.72 1.64
C ASP A 297 -15.00 31.19 0.52
N ALA A 298 -15.53 30.35 -0.39
CA ALA A 298 -14.78 29.79 -1.50
C ALA A 298 -14.54 30.83 -2.62
N THR A 299 -13.42 30.67 -3.35
CA THR A 299 -13.05 31.53 -4.47
C THR A 299 -12.92 30.76 -5.79
N PHE A 300 -13.40 31.35 -6.89
CA PHE A 300 -13.45 30.74 -8.22
C PHE A 300 -12.76 31.61 -9.28
N PRO A 301 -11.43 31.86 -9.16
CA PRO A 301 -10.72 32.62 -10.18
C PRO A 301 -10.65 31.81 -11.47
N THR A 302 -11.10 32.41 -12.58
CA THR A 302 -11.00 31.84 -13.95
C THR A 302 -11.60 30.43 -14.13
N THR A 303 -12.47 30.00 -13.20
CA THR A 303 -13.17 28.71 -13.23
C THR A 303 -14.25 28.67 -14.32
N THR A 304 -14.42 27.52 -14.99
CA THR A 304 -15.53 27.28 -15.92
C THR A 304 -16.52 26.26 -15.36
N PHE A 305 -17.77 26.67 -15.21
CA PHE A 305 -18.89 25.80 -14.83
C PHE A 305 -19.61 25.25 -16.07
N PRO A 306 -20.35 24.13 -15.96
CA PRO A 306 -21.20 23.65 -17.04
C PRO A 306 -22.36 24.64 -17.27
N ASP A 307 -22.78 24.79 -18.53
CA ASP A 307 -23.95 25.58 -18.94
C ASP A 307 -25.28 24.97 -18.45
#